data_AF-A0A926LKL4-F1
#
_entry.id   AF-A0A926LKL4-F1
#
_cell.length_a   1.000
_cell.length_b   1.000
_cell.length_c   1.000
_cell.angle_alpha   90.00
_cell.angle_beta   90.00
_cell.angle_gamma   90.00
#
_symmetry.space_group_name_H-M   'P 1'
#
loop_
_entity.id
_entity.type
_entity.pdbx_description
1 polymer ?
#
loop_
_entity_poly.entity_id
_entity_poly.type
_entity_poly.pdbx_seq_one_letter_code
_entity_poly.pdbx_strand_id
1 'polypeptide(L)'
;MYSMTTAGGAGGRAAFFNAVRAVLPLDPPVVSSHSLDALSDSLWGGIYSTDDQKIAIIWEDSLRFFEDSPKEFEDACSVLAEVAESLTDEAFTVGRPKQVRVFVSRE
;
A
#
# COMPACT_ATOMS: atom_id res chain seq x y z
N MET A 1 -0.49 12.96 0.66
CA MET A 1 -1.70 12.15 1.00
C MET A 1 -2.11 11.43 -0.25
N TYR A 2 -2.37 10.14 -0.15
CA TYR A 2 -2.81 9.31 -1.27
C TYR A 2 -4.18 8.71 -0.96
N SER A 3 -5.06 8.68 -1.96
CA SER A 3 -6.36 8.02 -1.86
C SER A 3 -6.46 7.00 -2.99
N MET A 4 -6.82 5.77 -2.65
CA MET A 4 -6.96 4.67 -3.61
C MET A 4 -8.33 4.02 -3.51
N THR A 5 -8.81 3.54 -4.65
CA THR A 5 -10.02 2.73 -4.74
C THR A 5 -9.75 1.46 -5.56
N THR A 6 -10.34 0.36 -5.12
CA THR A 6 -10.33 -0.94 -5.81
C THR A 6 -11.55 -1.16 -6.70
N ALA A 7 -12.48 -0.20 -6.75
CA ALA A 7 -13.65 -0.25 -7.58
C ALA A 7 -13.29 -0.09 -9.08
N GLY A 8 -14.01 -0.81 -9.94
CA GLY A 8 -13.96 -0.59 -11.40
C GLY A 8 -12.99 -1.47 -12.20
N GLY A 9 -12.62 -2.65 -11.71
CA GLY A 9 -11.71 -3.56 -12.42
C GLY A 9 -11.84 -5.04 -12.07
N ALA A 10 -10.74 -5.79 -12.27
CA ALA A 10 -10.60 -7.19 -11.88
C ALA A 10 -10.76 -7.35 -10.35
N GLY A 11 -11.45 -8.38 -9.88
CA GLY A 11 -11.63 -8.64 -8.45
C GLY A 11 -10.36 -9.11 -7.72
N GLY A 12 -10.41 -9.12 -6.39
CA GLY A 12 -9.37 -9.65 -5.52
C GLY A 12 -8.02 -8.96 -5.68
N ARG A 13 -6.93 -9.71 -5.57
CA ARG A 13 -5.57 -9.15 -5.56
C ARG A 13 -5.23 -8.26 -6.77
N ALA A 14 -5.77 -8.55 -7.95
CA ALA A 14 -5.51 -7.73 -9.13
C ALA A 14 -6.07 -6.31 -8.99
N ALA A 15 -7.25 -6.14 -8.38
CA ALA A 15 -7.82 -4.83 -8.07
C ALA A 15 -6.90 -4.02 -7.17
N PHE A 16 -6.42 -4.65 -6.08
CA PHE A 16 -5.51 -4.00 -5.13
C PHE A 16 -4.23 -3.50 -5.81
N PHE A 17 -3.57 -4.33 -6.60
CA PHE A 17 -2.35 -3.91 -7.32
C PHE A 17 -2.64 -2.77 -8.31
N ASN A 18 -3.77 -2.79 -9.00
CA ASN A 18 -4.13 -1.71 -9.91
C ASN A 18 -4.39 -0.39 -9.17
N ALA A 19 -5.09 -0.45 -8.04
CA ALA A 19 -5.33 0.70 -7.17
C ALA A 19 -4.02 1.31 -6.67
N VAL A 20 -3.09 0.48 -6.19
CA VAL A 20 -1.76 0.89 -5.74
C VAL A 20 -0.97 1.57 -6.86
N ARG A 21 -0.85 0.93 -8.03
CA ARG A 21 -0.11 1.49 -9.18
C ARG A 21 -0.67 2.82 -9.67
N ALA A 22 -1.98 3.03 -9.52
CA ALA A 22 -2.63 4.23 -10.03
C ALA A 22 -2.26 5.49 -9.23
N VAL A 23 -1.93 5.35 -7.94
CA VAL A 23 -1.81 6.52 -7.04
C VAL A 23 -0.61 6.51 -6.11
N LEU A 24 -0.11 5.34 -5.70
CA LEU A 24 1.00 5.26 -4.74
C LEU A 24 2.35 5.33 -5.45
N PRO A 25 3.36 5.95 -4.83
CA PRO A 25 4.70 5.97 -5.38
C PRO A 25 5.30 4.57 -5.33
N LEU A 26 5.82 4.10 -6.46
CA LEU A 26 6.47 2.80 -6.61
C LEU A 26 7.84 3.00 -7.25
N ASP A 27 8.88 2.44 -6.65
CA ASP A 27 10.21 2.39 -7.24
C ASP A 27 10.92 1.06 -6.90
N PRO A 28 11.13 0.16 -7.88
CA PRO A 28 10.75 0.28 -9.29
C PRO A 28 9.23 0.12 -9.53
N PRO A 29 8.71 0.48 -10.72
CA PRO A 29 7.32 0.21 -11.06
C PRO A 29 7.01 -1.30 -11.11
N VAL A 30 5.93 -1.71 -10.43
CA VAL A 30 5.48 -3.11 -10.41
C VAL A 30 4.53 -3.37 -11.57
N VAL A 31 4.87 -4.28 -12.49
CA VAL A 31 4.03 -4.60 -13.66
C VAL A 31 3.10 -5.80 -13.46
N SER A 32 3.45 -6.74 -12.57
CA SER A 32 2.69 -7.99 -12.35
C SER A 32 1.98 -7.99 -11.00
N SER A 33 0.88 -8.73 -10.88
CA SER A 33 0.11 -8.85 -9.62
C SER A 33 0.39 -10.16 -8.87
N HIS A 34 1.55 -10.77 -9.11
CA HIS A 34 1.88 -12.11 -8.61
C HIS A 34 2.63 -12.13 -7.27
N SER A 35 3.45 -11.12 -6.97
CA SER A 35 4.30 -11.07 -5.78
C SER A 35 3.94 -9.88 -4.91
N LEU A 36 3.48 -10.16 -3.69
CA LEU A 36 3.24 -9.14 -2.67
C LEU A 36 4.56 -8.58 -2.15
N ASP A 37 5.60 -9.41 -2.02
CA ASP A 37 6.94 -8.97 -1.63
C ASP A 37 7.49 -7.92 -2.59
N ALA A 38 7.41 -8.17 -3.91
CA ALA A 38 7.84 -7.21 -4.91
C ALA A 38 7.03 -5.90 -4.86
N LEU A 39 5.74 -5.98 -4.49
CA LEU A 39 4.92 -4.79 -4.26
C LEU A 39 5.36 -4.03 -3.01
N SER A 40 5.63 -4.75 -1.92
CA SER A 40 6.12 -4.19 -0.66
C SER A 40 7.44 -3.45 -0.85
N ASP A 41 8.42 -4.08 -1.50
CA ASP A 41 9.73 -3.48 -1.80
C ASP A 41 9.60 -2.20 -2.64
N SER A 42 8.75 -2.25 -3.67
CA SER A 42 8.54 -1.13 -4.57
C SER A 42 7.80 0.04 -3.90
N LEU A 43 6.80 -0.26 -3.06
CA LEU A 43 6.11 0.72 -2.23
C LEU A 43 7.07 1.37 -1.24
N TRP A 44 7.90 0.56 -0.58
CA TRP A 44 8.89 1.05 0.36
C TRP A 44 9.85 2.03 -0.32
N GLY A 45 10.46 1.63 -1.45
CA GLY A 45 11.39 2.48 -2.21
C GLY A 45 10.72 3.76 -2.73
N GLY A 46 9.51 3.63 -3.27
CA GLY A 46 8.73 4.76 -3.78
C GLY A 46 8.37 5.77 -2.69
N ILE A 47 7.82 5.30 -1.57
CA ILE A 47 7.45 6.15 -0.43
C ILE A 47 8.68 6.76 0.23
N TYR A 48 9.76 5.98 0.39
CA TYR A 48 11.01 6.47 0.98
C TYR A 48 11.62 7.61 0.16
N SER A 49 11.52 7.53 -1.17
CA SER A 49 12.09 8.51 -2.10
C SER A 49 11.33 9.84 -2.18
N THR A 50 10.12 9.95 -1.62
CA THR A 50 9.41 11.23 -1.55
C THR A 50 10.06 12.19 -0.55
N ASP A 51 9.83 13.49 -0.67
CA ASP A 51 10.28 14.46 0.36
C ASP A 51 9.36 14.45 1.61
N ASP A 52 8.16 13.89 1.48
CA ASP A 52 7.15 13.86 2.54
C ASP A 52 7.58 13.00 3.74
N GLN A 53 7.51 13.59 4.94
CA GLN A 53 7.81 12.89 6.20
C GLN A 53 6.57 12.25 6.85
N LYS A 54 5.37 12.78 6.54
CA LYS A 54 4.10 12.33 7.10
C LYS A 54 3.14 12.02 5.95
N ILE A 55 2.75 10.76 5.83
CA ILE A 55 2.01 10.25 4.69
C ILE A 55 0.77 9.53 5.20
N ALA A 56 -0.38 9.96 4.69
CA ALA A 56 -1.65 9.26 4.86
C ALA A 56 -2.00 8.53 3.57
N ILE A 57 -2.33 7.25 3.67
CA ILE A 57 -2.88 6.41 2.61
C ILE A 57 -4.32 6.08 3.00
N ILE A 58 -5.28 6.44 2.16
CA ILE A 58 -6.70 6.15 2.36
C ILE A 58 -7.13 5.11 1.34
N TRP A 59 -7.75 4.03 1.82
CA TRP A 59 -8.42 3.04 0.97
C TRP A 59 -9.94 3.22 1.11
N GLU A 60 -10.54 3.89 0.13
CA GLU A 60 -11.91 4.42 0.25
C GLU A 60 -12.98 3.32 0.31
N ASP A 61 -12.87 2.30 -0.55
CA ASP A 61 -13.80 1.18 -0.68
C ASP A 61 -13.27 -0.12 -0.05
N SER A 62 -12.40 -0.02 0.95
CA SER A 62 -11.79 -1.17 1.62
C SER A 62 -12.81 -2.15 2.23
N LEU A 63 -13.95 -1.63 2.72
CA LEU A 63 -15.03 -2.46 3.26
C LEU A 63 -15.61 -3.39 2.18
N ARG A 64 -15.92 -2.82 1.01
CA ARG A 64 -16.43 -3.60 -0.13
C ARG A 64 -15.40 -4.64 -0.59
N PHE A 65 -14.13 -4.27 -0.63
CA PHE A 65 -13.06 -5.21 -0.98
C PHE A 65 -12.94 -6.35 0.04
N PHE A 66 -13.09 -6.06 1.33
CA PHE A 66 -13.11 -7.07 2.39
C PHE A 66 -14.31 -8.02 2.25
N GLU A 67 -15.50 -7.52 1.94
CA GLU A 67 -16.70 -8.32 1.73
C GLU A 67 -16.55 -9.27 0.53
N ASP A 68 -15.97 -8.78 -0.57
CA ASP A 68 -15.77 -9.56 -1.79
C ASP A 68 -14.60 -10.57 -1.66
N SER A 69 -13.53 -10.18 -0.96
CA SER A 69 -12.22 -10.85 -0.98
C SER A 69 -11.48 -10.75 0.36
N PRO A 70 -11.98 -11.38 1.45
CA PRO A 70 -11.48 -11.15 2.81
C PRO A 70 -10.02 -11.58 3.02
N LYS A 71 -9.60 -12.71 2.42
CA LYS A 71 -8.21 -13.18 2.52
C LYS A 71 -7.25 -12.22 1.82
N GLU A 72 -7.60 -11.76 0.63
CA GLU A 72 -6.75 -10.85 -0.14
C GLU A 72 -6.74 -9.45 0.48
N PHE A 73 -7.81 -9.08 1.19
CA PHE A 73 -7.84 -7.89 2.03
C PHE A 73 -6.85 -7.98 3.20
N GLU A 74 -6.81 -9.12 3.91
CA GLU A 74 -5.83 -9.37 4.97
C GLU A 74 -4.40 -9.30 4.43
N ASP A 75 -4.12 -9.97 3.31
CA ASP A 75 -2.81 -9.93 2.66
C ASP A 75 -2.42 -8.48 2.27
N ALA A 76 -3.35 -7.70 1.71
CA ALA A 76 -3.12 -6.30 1.35
C ALA A 76 -2.87 -5.42 2.58
N CYS A 77 -3.61 -5.62 3.67
CA CYS A 77 -3.41 -4.89 4.91
C CYS A 77 -2.05 -5.22 5.54
N SER A 78 -1.63 -6.49 5.52
CA SER A 78 -0.30 -6.90 6.00
C SER A 78 0.80 -6.18 5.25
N VAL A 79 0.75 -6.14 3.91
CA VAL A 79 1.75 -5.41 3.11
C VAL A 79 1.78 -3.92 3.47
N LEU A 80 0.63 -3.26 3.54
CA LEU A 80 0.56 -1.83 3.86
C LEU A 80 1.06 -1.53 5.29
N ALA A 81 0.77 -2.43 6.24
CA ALA A 81 1.22 -2.30 7.63
C ALA A 81 2.73 -2.51 7.75
N GLU A 82 3.29 -3.54 7.12
CA GLU A 82 4.73 -3.83 7.13
C GLU A 82 5.55 -2.70 6.50
N VAL A 83 5.09 -2.14 5.36
CA VAL A 83 5.72 -0.97 4.75
C VAL A 83 5.64 0.23 5.69
N ALA A 84 4.48 0.48 6.32
CA ALA A 84 4.32 1.61 7.23
C ALA A 84 5.19 1.48 8.49
N GLU A 85 5.32 0.28 9.04
CA GLU A 85 6.16 0.00 10.22
C GLU A 85 7.65 0.13 9.89
N SER A 86 8.12 -0.54 8.84
CA SER A 86 9.53 -0.50 8.43
C SER A 86 10.01 0.89 8.07
N LEU A 87 9.15 1.73 7.49
CA LEU A 87 9.47 3.14 7.21
C LEU A 87 9.61 4.00 8.48
N THR A 88 9.09 3.58 9.63
CA THR A 88 9.30 4.30 10.89
C THR A 88 10.61 3.95 11.60
N ASP A 89 11.27 2.88 11.17
CA ASP A 89 12.49 2.38 11.79
C ASP A 89 13.73 3.06 11.18
N GLU A 90 14.53 3.71 12.03
CA GLU A 90 15.76 4.39 11.64
C GLU A 90 16.82 3.46 11.05
N ALA A 91 16.83 2.19 11.45
CA ALA A 91 17.76 1.17 10.96
C ALA A 91 17.52 0.86 9.48
N PHE A 92 16.26 0.83 9.05
CA PHE A 92 15.88 0.60 7.65
C PHE A 92 15.91 1.88 6.81
N THR A 93 15.70 3.05 7.42
CA THR A 93 15.56 4.32 6.71
C THR A 93 16.83 5.19 6.66
N VAL A 94 17.98 4.64 7.05
CA VAL A 94 19.27 5.36 7.05
C VAL A 94 19.18 6.68 7.84
N GLY A 95 18.47 6.65 8.97
CA GLY A 95 18.23 7.81 9.84
C GLY A 95 17.21 8.83 9.31
N ARG A 96 16.36 8.46 8.35
CA ARG A 96 15.29 9.31 7.79
C ARG A 96 13.91 8.63 7.88
N PRO A 97 13.42 8.35 9.10
CA PRO A 97 12.16 7.64 9.29
C PRO A 97 10.98 8.48 8.79
N LYS A 98 9.96 7.80 8.27
CA LYS A 98 8.71 8.37 7.78
C LYS A 98 7.54 7.87 8.61
N GLN A 99 6.59 8.76 8.88
CA GLN A 99 5.33 8.41 9.52
C GLN A 99 4.29 8.12 8.44
N VAL A 100 4.04 6.84 8.20
CA VAL A 100 2.96 6.39 7.31
C VAL A 100 1.77 5.94 8.16
N ARG A 101 0.56 6.32 7.76
CA ARG A 101 -0.70 5.86 8.35
C ARG A 101 -1.64 5.42 7.24
N VAL A 102 -2.21 4.23 7.42
CA VAL A 102 -3.13 3.61 6.48
C VAL A 102 -4.51 3.64 7.11
N PHE A 103 -5.46 4.25 6.40
CA PHE A 103 -6.85 4.36 6.82
C PHE A 103 -7.68 3.43 5.94
N VAL A 104 -8.25 2.41 6.57
CA VAL A 104 -9.21 1.50 5.97
C VAL A 104 -10.55 1.71 6.64
N SER A 105 -11.61 1.77 5.84
CA SER A 105 -12.98 1.63 6.32
C SER A 105 -13.23 0.15 6.64
N ARG A 106 -13.46 -0.16 7.91
CA ARG A 106 -13.92 -1.46 8.42
C ARG A 106 -14.98 -1.14 9.49
N GLU A 107 -16.10 -1.85 9.45
CA GLU A 107 -17.20 -1.67 10.44
C GLU A 107 -16.73 -1.87 11.88
#